data_AF-A0ABD3KD54-F1
#
_entry.id   AF-A0ABD3KD54-F1
#
_cell.length_a   1.000
_cell.length_b   1.000
_cell.length_c   1.000
_cell.angle_alpha   90.00
_cell.angle_beta   90.00
_cell.angle_gamma   90.00
#
_symmetry.space_group_name_H-M   'P 1'
#
loop_
_entity.id
_entity.type
_entity.pdbx_description
1 polymer ?
#
loop_
_entity_poly.entity_id
_entity_poly.type
_entity_poly.pdbx_seq_one_letter_code
_entity_poly.pdbx_strand_id
1 'polypeptide(L)'
;MAKPSNPSPSPRLLAAALVAVLVLLSADRAHVAEAVTCSASQLSSCVPAMTSSAPPSALCCSKMREQRPCLCGYIKNSSLREYLTSDDGKRVMRVCGVPYPTCT
;
A
#
# COMPACT_ATOMS: atom_id res chain seq x y z
N MET A 1 6.65 59.09 3.07
CA MET A 1 6.47 57.81 3.76
C MET A 1 5.91 56.81 2.75
N ALA A 2 6.53 55.64 2.57
CA ALA A 2 6.14 54.66 1.56
C ALA A 2 5.64 53.34 2.19
N LYS A 3 4.71 52.68 1.47
CA LYS A 3 4.27 51.26 1.53
C LYS A 3 3.14 50.93 2.54
N PRO A 4 2.18 50.01 2.26
CA PRO A 4 2.21 48.95 1.24
C PRO A 4 1.05 48.94 0.24
N SER A 5 1.38 48.83 -1.05
CA SER A 5 0.51 48.17 -2.02
C SER A 5 0.56 46.67 -1.74
N ASN A 6 -0.49 46.13 -1.12
CA ASN A 6 -0.73 44.69 -1.06
C ASN A 6 -1.21 44.25 -2.45
N PRO A 7 -0.45 43.42 -3.20
CA PRO A 7 -0.97 42.87 -4.43
C PRO A 7 -2.11 41.91 -4.09
N SER A 8 -3.32 42.24 -4.58
CA SER A 8 -4.47 41.33 -4.52
C SER A 8 -4.06 40.03 -5.22
N PRO A 9 -4.07 38.87 -4.53
CA PRO A 9 -3.66 37.62 -5.14
C PRO A 9 -4.64 37.32 -6.28
N SER A 10 -4.13 37.37 -7.51
CA SER A 10 -4.93 37.06 -8.69
C SER A 10 -5.59 35.69 -8.50
N PRO A 11 -6.86 35.49 -8.91
CA PRO A 11 -7.56 34.22 -8.72
C PRO A 11 -6.81 33.03 -9.33
N ARG A 12 -5.97 33.30 -10.34
CA ARG A 12 -5.03 32.33 -10.95
C ARG A 12 -3.90 31.89 -10.01
N LEU A 13 -3.38 32.80 -9.18
CA LEU A 13 -2.34 32.50 -8.18
C LEU A 13 -2.92 31.68 -7.04
N LEU A 14 -4.16 31.98 -6.63
CA LEU A 14 -4.89 31.19 -5.62
C LEU A 14 -5.20 29.78 -6.12
N ALA A 15 -5.64 29.64 -7.37
CA ALA A 15 -5.87 28.34 -8.00
C ALA A 15 -4.57 27.53 -8.12
N ALA A 16 -3.47 28.17 -8.55
CA ALA A 16 -2.16 27.51 -8.64
C ALA A 16 -1.64 27.05 -7.27
N ALA A 17 -1.83 27.86 -6.22
CA ALA A 17 -1.45 27.49 -4.86
C ALA A 17 -2.29 26.33 -4.33
N LEU A 18 -3.60 26.30 -4.59
CA LEU A 18 -4.47 25.19 -4.20
C LEU A 18 -4.07 23.88 -4.89
N VAL A 19 -3.78 23.94 -6.20
CA VAL A 19 -3.32 22.77 -6.96
C VAL A 19 -1.98 22.27 -6.45
N ALA A 20 -1.02 23.17 -6.16
CA ALA A 20 0.27 22.80 -5.61
C ALA A 20 0.14 22.13 -4.22
N VAL A 21 -0.72 22.65 -3.35
CA VAL A 21 -1.01 22.04 -2.03
C VAL A 21 -1.64 20.65 -2.19
N LEU A 22 -2.62 20.50 -3.09
CA LEU A 22 -3.23 19.18 -3.39
C LEU A 22 -2.21 18.16 -3.95
N VAL A 23 -1.27 18.59 -4.80
CA VAL A 23 -0.19 17.74 -5.33
C VAL A 23 0.80 17.35 -4.23
N LEU A 24 1.13 18.27 -3.31
CA LEU A 24 2.02 17.99 -2.19
C LEU A 24 1.37 17.08 -1.14
N LEU A 25 0.06 17.19 -0.91
CA LEU A 25 -0.68 16.29 -0.01
C LEU A 25 -0.92 14.90 -0.61
N SER A 26 -0.85 14.74 -1.94
CA SER A 26 -0.97 13.43 -2.61
C SER A 26 0.36 12.70 -2.76
N ALA A 27 1.48 13.31 -2.37
CA ALA A 27 2.81 12.73 -2.45
C ALA A 27 3.17 11.77 -1.28
N ASP A 28 2.19 11.10 -0.65
CA ASP A 28 2.49 10.01 0.29
C ASP A 28 2.85 8.74 -0.51
N ARG A 29 4.16 8.52 -0.68
CA ARG A 29 4.80 7.25 -1.06
C ARG A 29 4.38 6.64 -2.40
N ALA A 30 4.82 7.25 -3.50
CA ALA A 30 5.10 6.50 -4.72
C ALA A 30 6.60 6.16 -4.78
N HIS A 31 7.02 5.12 -4.06
CA HIS A 31 8.23 4.40 -4.47
C HIS A 31 7.90 3.72 -5.80
N VAL A 32 8.25 4.36 -6.91
CA VAL A 32 8.12 3.80 -8.24
C VAL A 32 9.23 2.76 -8.43
N ALA A 33 8.98 1.56 -7.95
CA ALA A 33 9.54 0.34 -8.48
C ALA A 33 8.35 -0.36 -9.15
N GLU A 34 8.42 -0.58 -10.48
CA GLU A 34 7.44 -1.33 -11.30
C GLU A 34 6.08 -1.51 -10.59
N ALA A 35 5.17 -0.55 -10.74
CA ALA A 35 4.01 -0.41 -9.87
C ALA A 35 3.13 -1.67 -9.88
N VAL A 36 3.42 -2.62 -8.99
CA VAL A 36 2.55 -3.74 -8.69
C VAL A 36 1.29 -3.12 -8.13
N THR A 37 0.18 -3.24 -8.86
CA THR A 37 -1.11 -2.77 -8.38
C THR A 37 -1.47 -3.53 -7.11
N CYS A 38 -1.51 -2.81 -5.99
CA CYS A 38 -1.89 -3.38 -4.71
C CYS A 38 -3.37 -3.75 -4.71
N SER A 39 -3.69 -5.01 -5.04
CA SER A 39 -5.02 -5.58 -4.91
C SER A 39 -5.00 -6.86 -4.09
N ALA A 40 -5.81 -6.91 -3.03
CA ALA A 40 -5.98 -8.10 -2.20
C ALA A 40 -6.50 -9.30 -2.99
N SER A 41 -7.21 -9.07 -4.12
CA SER A 41 -7.69 -10.14 -5.00
C SER A 41 -6.55 -10.97 -5.61
N GLN A 42 -5.34 -10.42 -5.71
CA GLN A 42 -4.15 -11.15 -6.16
C GLN A 42 -3.78 -12.29 -5.18
N LEU A 43 -4.20 -12.20 -3.92
CA LEU A 43 -3.95 -13.21 -2.90
C LEU A 43 -5.08 -14.27 -2.79
N SER A 44 -6.10 -14.22 -3.66
CA SER A 44 -7.23 -15.17 -3.66
C SER A 44 -6.78 -16.63 -3.71
N SER A 45 -5.75 -16.94 -4.50
CA SER A 45 -5.15 -18.28 -4.59
C SER A 45 -4.49 -18.76 -3.30
N CYS A 46 -4.24 -17.87 -2.33
CA CYS A 46 -3.69 -18.20 -1.02
C CYS A 46 -4.75 -18.50 0.04
N VAL A 47 -6.03 -18.15 -0.20
CA VAL A 47 -7.10 -18.30 0.79
C VAL A 47 -7.17 -19.73 1.36
N PRO A 48 -7.16 -20.81 0.55
CA PRO A 48 -7.22 -22.17 1.09
C PRO A 48 -6.03 -22.47 2.04
N ALA A 49 -4.84 -22.01 1.70
CA ALA A 49 -3.65 -22.22 2.51
C ALA A 49 -3.65 -21.39 3.80
N MET A 50 -4.29 -20.22 3.78
CA MET A 50 -4.41 -19.33 4.94
C MET A 50 -5.55 -19.74 5.89
N THR A 51 -6.53 -20.55 5.44
CA THR A 51 -7.70 -20.94 6.26
C THR A 51 -7.75 -22.41 6.67
N SER A 52 -6.98 -23.30 6.03
CA SER A 52 -7.09 -24.75 6.26
C SER A 52 -5.77 -25.46 6.56
N SER A 53 -4.72 -24.71 6.93
CA SER A 53 -3.35 -25.20 7.11
C SER A 53 -2.75 -25.97 5.92
N ALA A 54 -3.42 -25.97 4.77
CA ALA A 54 -2.96 -26.61 3.55
C ALA A 54 -1.64 -25.97 3.03
N PRO A 55 -0.84 -26.70 2.26
CA PRO A 55 0.32 -26.13 1.60
C PRO A 55 -0.11 -25.08 0.55
N PRO A 56 0.59 -23.93 0.44
CA PRO A 56 0.30 -22.94 -0.58
C PRO A 56 0.63 -23.46 -1.98
N SER A 57 -0.19 -23.09 -2.96
CA SER A 57 0.07 -23.37 -4.37
C SER A 57 1.23 -22.53 -4.91
N ALA A 58 1.83 -22.96 -6.03
CA ALA A 58 2.86 -22.18 -6.70
C ALA A 58 2.35 -20.77 -7.13
N LEU A 59 1.08 -20.69 -7.56
CA LEU A 59 0.43 -19.42 -7.90
C LEU A 59 0.30 -18.51 -6.68
N CYS A 60 -0.13 -19.05 -5.53
CA CYS A 60 -0.17 -18.31 -4.28
C CYS A 60 1.21 -17.73 -3.95
N CYS A 61 2.27 -18.55 -4.01
CA CYS A 61 3.60 -18.06 -3.69
C CYS A 61 4.15 -17.05 -4.72
N SER A 62 3.80 -17.15 -6.00
CA SER A 62 4.12 -16.10 -6.99
C SER A 62 3.47 -14.78 -6.60
N LYS A 63 2.15 -14.79 -6.36
CA LYS A 63 1.39 -13.59 -6.03
C LYS A 63 1.77 -12.99 -4.68
N MET A 64 2.05 -13.81 -3.67
CA MET A 64 2.53 -13.33 -2.37
C MET A 64 3.86 -12.57 -2.50
N ARG A 65 4.78 -13.05 -3.35
CA ARG A 65 6.07 -12.39 -3.63
C ARG A 65 5.89 -11.10 -4.42
N GLU A 66 5.04 -11.11 -5.45
CA GLU A 66 4.68 -9.92 -6.22
C GLU A 66 4.08 -8.83 -5.31
N GLN A 67 3.14 -9.19 -4.43
CA GLN A 67 2.46 -8.25 -3.53
C GLN A 67 3.28 -7.84 -2.30
N ARG A 68 4.55 -8.27 -2.16
CA ARG A 68 5.40 -7.92 -0.99
C ARG A 68 5.37 -6.43 -0.61
N PRO A 69 5.51 -5.45 -1.53
CA PRO A 69 5.45 -4.03 -1.16
C PRO A 69 4.10 -3.59 -0.58
N CYS A 70 3.01 -4.31 -0.88
CA CYS A 70 1.65 -3.97 -0.45
C CYS A 70 1.28 -4.56 0.93
N LEU A 71 2.05 -5.51 1.45
CA LEU A 71 1.67 -6.30 2.62
C LEU A 71 1.42 -5.44 3.87
N CYS A 72 2.20 -4.38 4.10
CA CYS A 72 1.94 -3.48 5.21
C CYS A 72 0.63 -2.70 5.06
N GLY A 73 0.26 -2.34 3.83
CA GLY A 73 -1.04 -1.75 3.54
C GLY A 73 -2.17 -2.72 3.89
N TYR A 74 -2.01 -4.00 3.55
CA TYR A 74 -3.00 -5.03 3.90
C TYR A 74 -3.06 -5.31 5.40
N ILE A 75 -1.93 -5.36 6.10
CA ILE A 75 -1.90 -5.57 7.57
C ILE A 75 -2.55 -4.40 8.31
N LYS A 76 -2.44 -3.18 7.78
CA LYS A 76 -3.12 -1.99 8.33
C LYS A 76 -4.63 -1.98 8.05
N ASN A 77 -5.10 -2.71 7.04
CA ASN A 77 -6.51 -2.87 6.75
C ASN A 77 -7.13 -3.93 7.68
N SER A 78 -8.13 -3.55 8.49
CA SER A 78 -8.74 -4.45 9.49
C SER A 78 -9.31 -5.73 8.91
N SER A 79 -9.90 -5.69 7.70
CA SER A 79 -10.51 -6.85 7.04
C SER A 79 -9.49 -7.87 6.53
N LEU A 80 -8.25 -7.44 6.25
CA LEU A 80 -7.19 -8.32 5.73
C LEU A 80 -6.18 -8.71 6.80
N ARG A 81 -6.10 -7.92 7.87
CA ARG A 81 -5.17 -8.10 8.99
C ARG A 81 -5.29 -9.49 9.60
N GLU A 82 -6.49 -9.98 9.88
CA GLU A 82 -6.69 -11.27 10.54
C GLU A 82 -6.03 -12.42 9.77
N TYR A 83 -6.16 -12.41 8.44
CA TYR A 83 -5.56 -13.43 7.58
C TYR A 83 -4.05 -13.35 7.60
N LEU A 84 -3.46 -12.16 7.43
CA LEU A 84 -2.01 -11.99 7.31
C LEU A 84 -1.27 -12.09 8.65
N THR A 85 -1.94 -11.80 9.76
CA THR A 85 -1.35 -11.83 11.10
C THR A 85 -1.58 -13.16 11.84
N SER A 86 -2.48 -14.01 11.35
CA SER A 86 -2.69 -15.37 11.85
C SER A 86 -1.45 -16.25 11.69
N ASP A 87 -1.38 -17.34 12.45
CA ASP A 87 -0.27 -18.29 12.36
C ASP A 87 -0.19 -18.94 10.98
N ASP A 88 -1.34 -19.26 10.38
CA ASP A 88 -1.40 -19.79 9.02
C ASP A 88 -0.98 -18.76 7.96
N GLY A 89 -1.38 -17.50 8.10
CA GLY A 89 -0.92 -16.42 7.23
C GLY A 89 0.59 -16.25 7.27
N LYS A 90 1.17 -16.16 8.48
CA LYS A 90 2.62 -16.06 8.68
C LYS A 90 3.35 -17.30 8.17
N ARG A 91 2.79 -18.49 8.34
CA ARG A 91 3.32 -19.74 7.80
C ARG A 91 3.36 -19.72 6.28
N VAL A 92 2.27 -19.32 5.62
CA VAL A 92 2.20 -19.22 4.16
C VAL A 92 3.28 -18.27 3.63
N MET A 93 3.43 -17.09 4.25
CA MET A 93 4.49 -16.14 3.88
C MET A 93 5.89 -16.77 3.99
N ARG A 94 6.17 -17.46 5.10
CA ARG A 94 7.44 -18.16 5.32
C ARG A 94 7.70 -19.24 4.26
N VAL A 95 6.71 -20.10 3.98
CA VAL A 95 6.81 -21.17 2.98
C VAL A 95 7.05 -20.60 1.59
N CYS A 96 6.42 -19.47 1.25
CA CYS A 96 6.59 -18.79 -0.02
C CYS A 96 7.87 -17.92 -0.11
N GLY A 97 8.72 -17.92 0.93
CA GLY A 97 9.96 -17.13 0.95
C GLY A 97 9.74 -15.62 1.10
N VAL A 98 8.59 -15.20 1.62
CA VAL A 98 8.26 -13.80 1.87
C VAL A 98 8.45 -13.51 3.36
N PRO A 99 9.42 -12.67 3.75
CA PRO A 99 9.58 -12.31 5.16
C PRO A 99 8.36 -11.52 5.63
N TYR A 100 7.94 -11.79 6.87
CA TYR A 100 6.88 -11.01 7.49
C TYR A 100 7.33 -9.55 7.69
N PRO A 101 6.59 -8.55 7.19
CA PRO A 101 7.06 -7.17 7.18
C PRO A 101 6.94 -6.52 8.56
N THR A 102 7.92 -5.68 8.89
CA THR A 102 7.80 -4.72 10.00
C THR A 102 7.06 -3.50 9.49
N CYS A 103 5.82 -3.32 9.96
CA CYS A 103 4.97 -2.21 9.55
C CYS A 103 4.98 -1.13 10.64
N THR A 104 5.65 -0.01 10.37
CA THR A 104 5.63 1.20 11.19
C THR A 104 4.39 2.03 10.93
#